data_AF-A0A961AHR7-F1
#
_entry.id   AF-A0A961AHR7-F1
#
_cell.length_a   1.000
_cell.length_b   1.000
_cell.length_c   1.000
_cell.angle_alpha   90.00
_cell.angle_beta   90.00
_cell.angle_gamma   90.00
#
_symmetry.space_group_name_H-M   'P 1'
#
loop_
_entity.id
_entity.type
_entity.pdbx_description
1 polymer ?
#
loop_
_entity_poly.entity_id
_entity_poly.type
_entity_poly.pdbx_seq_one_letter_code
_entity_poly.pdbx_strand_id
1 'polypeptide(L)'
;HNEQSTVRHRDDTFEMTFPEGGRDTLFKSLSPFCFDLPFFYGNFDDLVWIVMFDRTEGIRFTHSPSGGGANAELRTTNPAWDFQFLIPKPVVMQDYGFKVRTVPRPKCSRDEILAEYTQWQSAK
;
A
#
# COMPACT_ATOMS: atom_id res chain seq x y z
N HIS A 1 -4.43 9.21 13.64
CA HIS A 1 -4.22 9.48 12.20
C HIS A 1 -2.81 10.01 11.99
N ASN A 2 -2.15 9.67 10.88
CA ASN A 2 -0.77 10.08 10.55
C ASN A 2 0.34 9.55 11.46
N GLU A 3 0.09 8.46 12.19
CA GLU A 3 1.08 7.77 13.03
C GLU A 3 1.38 6.39 12.45
N GLN A 4 2.67 6.05 12.39
CA GLN A 4 3.20 4.77 11.91
C GLN A 4 2.57 4.34 10.57
N SER A 5 2.25 5.31 9.72
CA SER A 5 1.27 5.14 8.66
C SER A 5 1.85 4.63 7.33
N THR A 6 3.17 4.60 7.19
CA THR A 6 3.87 4.18 5.98
C THR A 6 4.66 2.91 6.25
N VAL A 7 4.31 1.82 5.58
CA VAL A 7 4.99 0.52 5.65
C VAL A 7 5.94 0.42 4.46
N ARG A 8 7.20 0.13 4.73
CA ARG A 8 8.26 0.01 3.73
C ARG A 8 8.51 -1.45 3.37
N HIS A 9 9.08 -1.69 2.19
CA HIS A 9 9.68 -3.00 1.93
C HIS A 9 10.86 -3.20 2.88
N ARG A 10 11.12 -4.43 3.33
CA ARG A 10 12.24 -4.70 4.26
C ARG A 10 13.62 -4.25 3.75
N ASP A 11 13.78 -4.21 2.43
CA ASP A 11 15.03 -3.83 1.76
C ASP A 11 15.00 -2.37 1.24
N ASP A 12 13.96 -1.58 1.56
CA ASP A 12 13.87 -0.17 1.18
C ASP A 12 14.74 0.71 2.10
N THR A 13 15.85 1.18 1.55
CA THR A 13 16.81 2.07 2.22
C THR A 13 16.67 3.54 1.82
N PHE A 14 15.66 3.90 1.03
CA PHE A 14 15.50 5.27 0.54
C PHE A 14 14.98 6.17 1.67
N GLU A 15 15.63 7.30 1.92
CA GLU A 15 15.13 8.27 2.91
C GLU A 15 14.57 9.51 2.22
N MET A 16 13.32 9.84 2.55
CA MET A 16 12.69 11.07 2.10
C MET A 16 13.06 12.21 3.04
N THR A 17 13.51 13.33 2.48
CA THR A 17 13.78 14.55 3.24
C THR A 17 12.61 15.53 3.10
N PHE A 18 12.23 16.16 4.21
CA PHE A 18 11.17 17.16 4.24
C PHE A 18 11.69 18.46 4.86
N PRO A 19 11.21 19.64 4.44
CA PRO A 19 11.55 20.90 5.10
C PRO A 19 11.14 20.89 6.57
N GLU A 20 11.96 21.53 7.41
CA GLU A 20 11.64 21.77 8.82
C GLU A 20 10.34 22.56 8.98
N GLY A 21 9.60 22.28 10.05
CA GLY A 21 8.31 22.92 10.34
C GLY A 21 7.15 22.50 9.43
N GLY A 22 7.37 21.55 8.52
CA GLY A 22 6.30 20.97 7.70
C GLY A 22 5.31 20.17 8.55
N ARG A 23 4.03 20.17 8.14
CA ARG A 23 2.98 19.40 8.84
C ARG A 23 3.31 17.90 8.89
N ASP A 24 2.86 17.25 9.95
CA ASP A 24 2.80 15.79 10.01
C ASP A 24 1.79 15.27 9.01
N THR A 25 2.25 14.36 8.16
CA THR A 25 1.45 13.76 7.11
C THR A 25 1.68 12.27 7.08
N LEU A 26 0.69 11.58 6.53
CA LEU A 26 0.62 10.13 6.52
C LEU A 26 1.83 9.48 5.82
N PHE A 27 2.36 10.10 4.77
CA PHE A 27 3.54 9.63 4.04
C PHE A 27 4.89 9.88 4.75
N LYS A 28 4.92 10.72 5.80
CA LYS A 28 6.14 10.99 6.59
C LYS A 28 6.32 10.02 7.75
N SER A 29 5.22 9.43 8.22
CA SER A 29 5.21 8.63 9.45
C SER A 29 5.46 7.17 9.13
N LEU A 30 6.61 6.65 9.54
CA LEU A 30 7.03 5.28 9.22
C LEU A 30 6.53 4.30 10.25
N SER A 31 6.02 3.17 9.78
CA SER A 31 5.71 2.02 10.62
C SER A 31 6.99 1.27 11.00
N PRO A 32 7.07 0.70 12.21
CA PRO A 32 8.11 -0.29 12.54
C PRO A 32 7.92 -1.61 11.75
N PHE A 33 6.74 -1.84 11.19
CA PHE A 33 6.48 -2.99 10.33
C PHE A 33 6.99 -2.75 8.91
N CYS A 34 7.46 -3.84 8.30
CA CYS A 34 7.84 -3.88 6.89
C CYS A 34 7.00 -4.94 6.16
N PHE A 35 6.95 -4.83 4.84
CA PHE A 35 6.38 -5.87 3.97
C PHE A 35 7.48 -6.60 3.19
N ASP A 36 7.24 -7.88 2.88
CA ASP A 36 8.13 -8.71 2.04
C ASP A 36 7.65 -8.81 0.58
N LEU A 37 6.33 -8.85 0.37
CA LEU A 37 5.74 -8.97 -0.96
C LEU A 37 4.97 -7.69 -1.28
N PRO A 38 5.09 -7.14 -2.52
CA PRO A 38 4.48 -5.88 -2.90
C PRO A 38 2.99 -6.09 -3.25
N PHE A 39 2.20 -6.50 -2.27
CA PHE A 39 0.75 -6.46 -2.33
C PHE A 39 0.16 -6.21 -0.94
N PHE A 40 -1.08 -5.72 -0.92
CA PHE A 40 -1.92 -5.70 0.27
C PHE A 40 -3.32 -6.19 -0.08
N TYR A 41 -4.09 -6.53 0.94
CA TYR A 41 -5.49 -6.88 0.80
C TYR A 41 -6.28 -6.42 2.02
N GLY A 42 -7.57 -6.22 1.81
CA GLY A 42 -8.51 -5.97 2.89
C GLY A 42 -9.82 -6.68 2.67
N ASN A 43 -10.56 -6.86 3.76
CA ASN A 43 -11.85 -7.52 3.76
C ASN A 43 -12.96 -6.48 3.65
N PHE A 44 -13.99 -6.79 2.87
CA PHE A 44 -15.21 -6.01 2.76
C PHE A 44 -16.39 -6.97 2.67
N ASP A 45 -17.23 -7.03 3.71
CA ASP A 45 -18.30 -8.02 3.86
C ASP A 45 -17.82 -9.44 3.55
N ASP A 46 -18.36 -10.11 2.54
CA ASP A 46 -17.98 -11.46 2.11
C ASP A 46 -16.89 -11.48 1.02
N LEU A 47 -16.28 -10.33 0.74
CA LEU A 47 -15.22 -10.17 -0.25
C LEU A 47 -13.86 -9.89 0.40
N VAL A 48 -12.83 -10.23 -0.36
CA VAL A 48 -11.48 -9.70 -0.21
C VAL A 48 -11.15 -8.91 -1.48
N TRP A 49 -10.57 -7.72 -1.30
CA TRP A 49 -10.01 -6.94 -2.39
C TRP A 49 -8.49 -6.95 -2.24
N ILE A 50 -7.80 -7.44 -3.26
CA ILE A 50 -6.34 -7.59 -3.30
C ILE A 50 -5.77 -6.58 -4.28
N VAL A 51 -4.71 -5.87 -3.91
CA VAL A 51 -3.98 -4.92 -4.76
C VAL A 51 -2.53 -5.38 -4.85
N MET A 52 -2.12 -5.80 -6.03
CA MET A 52 -0.82 -6.43 -6.28
C MET A 52 0.02 -5.57 -7.22
N PHE A 53 1.27 -5.31 -6.84
CA PHE A 53 2.23 -4.52 -7.61
C PHE A 53 3.29 -5.42 -8.21
N ASP A 54 3.76 -5.07 -9.40
CA ASP A 54 4.67 -5.92 -10.18
C ASP A 54 6.15 -5.76 -9.79
N ARG A 55 6.42 -4.89 -8.81
CA ARG A 55 7.74 -4.63 -8.21
C ARG A 55 7.59 -4.03 -6.81
N THR A 56 8.68 -4.07 -6.04
CA THR A 56 8.82 -3.39 -4.75
C THR A 56 9.43 -1.99 -4.88
N GLU A 57 10.24 -1.75 -5.92
CA GLU A 57 10.96 -0.49 -6.11
C GLU A 57 10.03 0.72 -6.20
N GLY A 58 10.28 1.70 -5.34
CA GLY A 58 9.52 2.93 -5.27
C GLY A 58 8.12 2.77 -4.69
N ILE A 59 7.72 1.59 -4.21
CA ILE A 59 6.39 1.36 -3.64
C ILE A 59 6.47 1.30 -2.11
N ARG A 60 5.64 2.11 -1.44
CA ARG A 60 5.38 1.99 0.00
C ARG A 60 3.89 1.89 0.25
N PHE A 61 3.48 1.09 1.22
CA PHE A 61 2.07 1.00 1.62
C PHE A 61 1.74 2.00 2.68
N THR A 62 0.50 2.45 2.68
CA THR A 62 0.08 3.59 3.44
C THR A 62 -1.31 3.32 4.01
N HIS A 63 -1.44 3.26 5.33
CA HIS A 63 -2.70 2.92 6.02
C HIS A 63 -3.28 4.09 6.82
N SER A 64 -4.58 4.34 6.65
CA SER A 64 -5.34 5.31 7.43
C SER A 64 -6.64 4.66 7.92
N PRO A 65 -6.74 4.20 9.17
CA PRO A 65 -7.88 3.40 9.64
C PRO A 65 -9.27 4.02 9.49
N SER A 66 -9.36 5.36 9.37
CA SER A 66 -10.62 6.07 9.11
C SER A 66 -10.59 6.95 7.85
N GLY A 67 -9.49 6.89 7.08
CA GLY A 67 -9.31 7.77 5.92
C GLY A 67 -10.35 7.59 4.83
N GLY A 68 -11.01 6.43 4.77
CA GLY A 68 -12.11 6.12 3.85
C GLY A 68 -13.47 6.64 4.32
N GLY A 69 -13.54 7.36 5.45
CA GLY A 69 -14.76 7.98 5.96
C GLY A 69 -15.45 7.19 7.07
N ALA A 70 -16.43 7.83 7.70
CA ALA A 70 -17.24 7.23 8.76
C ALA A 70 -18.50 6.54 8.21
N ASN A 71 -18.88 5.42 8.82
CA ASN A 71 -20.17 4.78 8.61
C ASN A 71 -20.99 4.88 9.91
N ALA A 72 -22.03 5.71 9.89
CA ALA A 72 -22.87 5.97 11.07
C ALA A 72 -23.71 4.75 11.47
N GLU A 73 -24.24 4.00 10.51
CA GLU A 73 -25.10 2.83 10.74
C GLU A 73 -24.32 1.71 11.42
N LEU A 74 -23.11 1.42 10.93
CA LEU A 74 -22.22 0.40 11.47
C LEU A 74 -21.36 0.91 12.63
N ARG A 75 -21.48 2.19 13.01
CA ARG A 75 -20.71 2.85 14.07
C ARG A 75 -19.20 2.61 13.95
N THR A 76 -18.69 2.66 12.74
CA THR A 76 -17.29 2.34 12.41
C THR A 76 -16.71 3.32 11.39
N THR A 77 -15.45 3.15 11.04
CA THR A 77 -14.77 3.91 9.98
C THR A 77 -14.16 2.97 8.95
N ASN A 78 -14.07 3.44 7.72
CA ASN A 78 -13.45 2.70 6.63
C ASN A 78 -11.96 3.05 6.52
N PRO A 79 -11.06 2.06 6.41
CA PRO A 79 -9.67 2.34 6.16
C PRO A 79 -9.46 2.89 4.73
N ALA A 80 -8.58 3.88 4.57
CA ALA A 80 -8.04 4.24 3.26
C ALA A 80 -6.89 3.30 2.89
N TRP A 81 -6.85 2.90 1.63
CA TRP A 81 -5.90 1.93 1.08
C TRP A 81 -5.00 2.67 0.09
N ASP A 82 -4.00 3.32 0.64
CA ASP A 82 -3.11 4.20 -0.12
C ASP A 82 -1.75 3.53 -0.34
N PHE A 83 -1.04 4.01 -1.33
CA PHE A 83 0.36 3.68 -1.53
C PHE A 83 1.11 4.92 -2.02
N GLN A 84 2.42 4.90 -1.86
CA GLN A 84 3.32 5.92 -2.39
C GLN A 84 4.04 5.33 -3.59
N PHE A 85 4.16 6.13 -4.66
CA PHE A 85 5.09 5.87 -5.74
C PHE A 85 6.22 6.89 -5.70
N LEU A 86 7.42 6.43 -5.34
CA LEU A 86 8.61 7.23 -5.10
C LEU A 86 9.57 7.07 -6.28
N ILE A 87 10.00 8.19 -6.85
CA ILE A 87 11.00 8.25 -7.92
C ILE A 87 12.19 9.05 -7.37
N PRO A 88 13.25 8.39 -6.89
CA PRO A 88 14.46 9.08 -6.45
C PRO A 88 15.12 9.81 -7.62
N LYS A 89 15.43 11.09 -7.45
CA LYS A 89 16.14 11.92 -8.46
C LYS A 89 15.45 11.87 -9.85
N PRO A 90 14.20 12.33 -9.97
CA PRO A 90 13.44 12.21 -11.20
C PRO A 90 14.10 13.02 -12.33
N VAL A 91 14.19 12.40 -13.50
CA VAL A 91 14.62 13.04 -14.75
C VAL A 91 13.43 13.65 -15.47
N VAL A 92 13.56 14.89 -15.91
CA VAL A 92 12.52 15.61 -16.65
C VAL A 92 12.29 14.93 -18.00
N MET A 93 11.03 14.83 -18.44
CA MET A 93 10.60 14.14 -19.67
C MET A 93 10.84 12.62 -19.68
N GLN A 94 11.15 12.00 -18.55
CA GLN A 94 11.23 10.54 -18.44
C GLN A 94 9.90 9.98 -17.90
N ASP A 95 9.36 8.98 -18.58
CA ASP A 95 8.19 8.24 -18.08
C ASP A 95 8.61 7.22 -17.02
N TYR A 96 7.85 7.16 -15.94
CA TYR A 96 8.00 6.19 -14.87
C TYR A 96 6.65 5.52 -14.63
N GLY A 97 6.65 4.20 -14.52
CA GLY A 97 5.43 3.44 -14.29
C GLY A 97 5.71 2.12 -13.60
N PHE A 98 4.63 1.48 -13.19
CA PHE A 98 4.56 0.15 -12.62
C PHE A 98 3.22 -0.46 -13.04
N LYS A 99 3.09 -1.79 -12.92
CA LYS A 99 1.83 -2.49 -13.20
C LYS A 99 1.15 -2.85 -11.88
N VAL A 100 -0.16 -2.65 -11.83
CA VAL A 100 -1.00 -3.07 -10.72
C VAL A 100 -2.07 -4.01 -11.24
N ARG A 101 -2.34 -5.07 -10.49
CA ARG A 101 -3.52 -5.90 -10.66
C ARG A 101 -4.37 -5.81 -9.40
N THR A 102 -5.67 -5.56 -9.59
CA THR A 102 -6.66 -5.62 -8.52
C THR A 102 -7.53 -6.84 -8.70
N VAL A 103 -7.81 -7.56 -7.61
CA VAL A 103 -8.62 -8.78 -7.62
C VAL A 103 -9.69 -8.68 -6.53
N PRO A 104 -10.93 -8.33 -6.88
CA PRO A 104 -12.08 -8.53 -6.00
C PRO A 104 -12.54 -9.99 -6.12
N ARG A 105 -12.62 -10.70 -5.00
CA ARG A 105 -13.08 -12.10 -4.95
C ARG A 105 -13.79 -12.40 -3.64
N PRO A 106 -14.58 -13.49 -3.55
CA PRO A 106 -15.08 -13.98 -2.27
C PRO A 106 -13.93 -14.19 -1.27
N LYS A 107 -14.22 -13.97 0.01
CA LYS A 107 -13.28 -14.21 1.12
C LYS A 107 -12.61 -15.57 0.96
N CYS A 108 -11.29 -15.57 1.11
CA CYS A 108 -10.46 -16.75 0.94
C CYS A 108 -9.34 -16.77 1.98
N SER A 109 -8.63 -17.88 2.04
CA SER A 109 -7.48 -18.04 2.94
C SER A 109 -6.28 -17.17 2.50
N ARG A 110 -5.38 -16.91 3.44
CA ARG A 110 -4.10 -16.24 3.13
C ARG A 110 -3.29 -16.98 2.07
N ASP A 111 -3.32 -18.30 2.09
CA ASP A 111 -2.58 -19.14 1.13
C ASP A 111 -3.13 -18.96 -0.29
N GLU A 112 -4.45 -18.83 -0.45
CA GLU A 112 -5.06 -18.53 -1.75
C GLU A 112 -4.70 -17.13 -2.25
N ILE A 113 -4.59 -16.13 -1.36
CA ILE A 113 -4.14 -14.78 -1.71
C ILE A 113 -2.67 -14.81 -2.18
N LEU A 114 -1.82 -15.56 -1.47
CA LEU A 114 -0.42 -15.74 -1.86
C LEU A 114 -0.31 -16.47 -3.19
N ALA A 115 -1.12 -17.51 -3.42
CA ALA A 115 -1.17 -18.23 -4.69
C ALA A 115 -1.59 -17.31 -5.85
N GLU A 116 -2.58 -16.44 -5.65
CA GLU A 116 -3.00 -15.42 -6.62
C GLU A 116 -1.82 -14.52 -7.03
N TYR A 117 -1.07 -14.02 -6.03
CA TYR A 117 0.10 -13.18 -6.28
C TYR A 117 1.22 -13.94 -7.01
N THR A 118 1.55 -15.15 -6.57
CA THR A 118 2.58 -16.00 -7.19
C THR A 118 2.22 -16.38 -8.62
N GLN A 119 0.95 -16.70 -8.88
CA GLN A 119 0.46 -17.02 -10.23
C GLN A 119 0.60 -15.81 -11.16
N TRP A 120 0.25 -14.62 -10.67
CA TRP A 120 0.41 -13.40 -11.47
C TRP A 120 1.89 -13.09 -11.77
N GLN A 121 2.77 -13.22 -10.78
CA GLN A 121 4.21 -13.01 -10.97
C GLN A 121 4.81 -14.00 -11.97
N SER A 122 4.35 -15.25 -11.98
CA SER A 122 4.83 -16.28 -12.92
C SER A 122 4.34 -16.10 -14.36
N ALA A 123 3.28 -15.31 -14.55
CA ALA A 123 2.69 -15.02 -15.86
C ALA A 123 3.19 -13.69 -16.47
N LYS A 124 4.11 -13.00 -15.80
CA LYS A 124 4.77 -11.78 -16.26
C LYS A 124 5.99 -12.11 -17.11
#